data_AF-A0A6M0S6M7-F1
#
_entry.id   AF-A0A6M0S6M7-F1
#
_cell.length_a   1.000
_cell.length_b   1.000
_cell.length_c   1.000
_cell.angle_alpha   90.00
_cell.angle_beta   90.00
_cell.angle_gamma   90.00
#
_symmetry.space_group_name_H-M   'P 1'
#
loop_
_entity.id
_entity.type
_entity.pdbx_description
1 polymer ?
#
loop_
_entity_poly.entity_id
_entity_poly.type
_entity_poly.pdbx_seq_one_letter_code
_entity_poly.pdbx_strand_id
1 'polypeptide(L)'
;MYSLRSVQARQKSNKTMGKVIVAGAVGTLMAVGTWVVLFTTGVVTLGGVPYTILLKVWQNPAARSALLGGEETELHNLMGSLGIEYDIKEYYRDRIQDPVKLDQHIHQILFDRTGYVGENYTVRGRTLVLKDPSKLEELRNCPNC
;
A
#
# COMPACT_ATOMS: atom_id res chain seq x y z
N MET A 1 -65.77 -0.82 4.19
CA MET A 1 -65.18 -2.13 4.54
C MET A 1 -63.84 -2.26 3.81
N TYR A 2 -62.72 -2.18 4.53
CA TYR A 2 -61.41 -2.44 3.92
C TYR A 2 -61.27 -3.93 3.66
N SER A 3 -61.00 -4.31 2.41
CA SER A 3 -60.83 -5.70 2.00
C SER A 3 -59.62 -6.31 2.70
N LEU A 4 -59.80 -7.46 3.35
CA LEU A 4 -58.73 -8.23 4.00
C LEU A 4 -57.52 -8.47 3.08
N ARG A 5 -57.75 -8.48 1.76
CA ARG A 5 -56.69 -8.60 0.75
C ARG A 5 -55.74 -7.39 0.71
N SER A 6 -56.21 -6.16 0.92
CA SER A 6 -55.35 -4.97 0.90
C SER A 6 -54.44 -4.88 2.13
N VAL A 7 -54.90 -5.41 3.27
CA VAL A 7 -54.11 -5.48 4.52
C VAL A 7 -53.02 -6.54 4.41
N GLN A 8 -53.33 -7.73 3.89
CA GLN A 8 -52.35 -8.81 3.67
C GLN A 8 -51.28 -8.42 2.64
N ALA A 9 -51.64 -7.71 1.57
CA ALA A 9 -50.69 -7.23 0.57
C ALA A 9 -49.70 -6.21 1.15
N ARG A 10 -50.16 -5.24 1.96
CA ARG A 10 -49.27 -4.29 2.67
C ARG A 10 -48.36 -4.99 3.67
N GLN A 11 -48.88 -5.97 4.42
CA GLN A 11 -48.08 -6.70 5.42
C GLN A 11 -47.01 -7.59 4.77
N LYS A 12 -47.32 -8.21 3.62
CA LYS A 12 -46.35 -8.97 2.83
C LYS A 12 -45.28 -8.05 2.21
N SER A 13 -45.69 -6.91 1.66
CA SER A 13 -44.78 -5.89 1.12
C SER A 13 -43.79 -5.36 2.17
N ASN A 14 -44.25 -5.03 3.38
CA ASN A 14 -43.36 -4.57 4.46
C ASN A 14 -42.38 -5.64 4.94
N LYS A 15 -42.78 -6.91 5.00
CA LYS A 15 -41.87 -8.02 5.33
C LYS A 15 -40.83 -8.24 4.26
N THR A 16 -41.19 -8.14 2.98
CA THR A 16 -40.25 -8.27 1.86
C THR A 16 -39.29 -7.08 1.82
N MET A 17 -39.79 -5.85 2.01
CA MET A 17 -38.98 -4.63 2.03
C MET A 17 -38.00 -4.61 3.22
N GLY A 18 -38.41 -5.08 4.40
CA GLY A 18 -37.52 -5.29 5.54
C GLY A 18 -36.40 -6.30 5.27
N LYS A 19 -36.71 -7.42 4.59
CA LYS A 19 -35.68 -8.40 4.17
C LYS A 19 -34.68 -7.82 3.17
N VAL A 20 -35.15 -6.99 2.23
CA VAL A 20 -34.28 -6.32 1.24
C VAL A 20 -33.36 -5.30 1.92
N ILE A 21 -33.86 -4.52 2.88
CA ILE A 21 -33.05 -3.55 3.63
C ILE A 21 -31.98 -4.28 4.46
N VAL A 22 -32.34 -5.35 5.16
CA VAL A 22 -31.39 -6.15 5.94
C VAL A 22 -30.34 -6.81 5.04
N ALA A 23 -30.76 -7.39 3.91
CA ALA A 23 -29.84 -7.99 2.95
C ALA A 23 -28.89 -6.95 2.34
N GLY A 24 -29.40 -5.75 2.03
CA GLY A 24 -28.58 -4.62 1.54
C GLY A 24 -27.58 -4.10 2.57
N ALA A 25 -27.99 -4.01 3.84
CA ALA A 25 -27.11 -3.60 4.94
C ALA A 25 -26.00 -4.64 5.18
N VAL A 26 -26.33 -5.94 5.19
CA VAL A 26 -25.36 -7.03 5.34
C VAL A 26 -24.39 -7.07 4.15
N GLY A 27 -24.89 -6.93 2.92
CA GLY A 27 -24.04 -6.88 1.72
C GLY A 27 -23.06 -5.71 1.76
N THR A 28 -23.53 -4.52 2.16
CA THR A 28 -22.68 -3.33 2.31
C THR A 28 -21.64 -3.52 3.41
N LEU A 29 -22.02 -4.06 4.57
CA LEU A 29 -21.09 -4.32 5.67
C LEU A 29 -20.01 -5.34 5.30
N MET A 30 -20.36 -6.41 4.58
CA MET A 30 -19.38 -7.37 4.10
C MET A 30 -18.42 -6.74 3.08
N ALA A 31 -18.93 -5.94 2.13
CA ALA A 31 -18.09 -5.26 1.16
C ALA A 31 -17.10 -4.29 1.84
N VAL A 32 -17.59 -3.45 2.77
CA VAL A 32 -16.74 -2.53 3.54
C VAL A 32 -15.73 -3.31 4.39
N GLY A 33 -16.16 -4.39 5.04
CA GLY A 33 -15.29 -5.26 5.84
C GLY A 33 -14.16 -5.87 5.03
N THR A 34 -14.44 -6.37 3.81
CA THR A 34 -13.42 -6.92 2.91
C THR A 34 -12.36 -5.87 2.56
N TRP A 35 -12.76 -4.65 2.22
CA TRP A 35 -11.80 -3.57 1.93
C TRP A 35 -10.93 -3.24 3.14
N VAL A 36 -11.52 -3.12 4.33
CA VAL A 36 -10.77 -2.86 5.57
C VAL A 36 -9.72 -3.95 5.78
N VAL A 37 -10.08 -5.22 5.64
CA VAL A 37 -9.13 -6.34 5.79
C VAL A 37 -8.01 -6.27 4.76
N LEU A 38 -8.30 -5.99 3.49
CA LEU A 38 -7.29 -5.91 2.44
C LEU A 38 -6.27 -4.78 2.68
N PHE A 39 -6.73 -3.63 3.21
CA PHE A 39 -5.86 -2.51 3.53
C PHE A 39 -5.05 -2.73 4.82
N THR A 40 -5.62 -3.39 5.84
CA THR A 40 -4.91 -3.65 7.11
C THR A 40 -3.94 -4.83 7.04
N THR A 41 -4.22 -5.84 6.21
CA THR A 41 -3.33 -6.98 5.98
C THR A 41 -2.21 -6.68 4.97
N GLY A 42 -2.14 -5.44 4.48
CA GLY A 42 -1.10 -5.01 3.54
C GLY A 42 -1.21 -5.67 2.17
N VAL A 43 -2.35 -6.28 1.80
CA VAL A 43 -2.51 -6.90 0.47
C VAL A 43 -2.53 -5.86 -0.64
N VAL A 44 -2.96 -4.64 -0.34
CA VAL A 44 -3.00 -3.53 -1.31
C VAL A 44 -1.67 -2.79 -1.34
N THR A 45 -1.02 -2.82 -2.50
CA THR A 45 0.11 -1.95 -2.83
C THR A 45 -0.32 -0.94 -3.90
N LEU A 46 0.17 0.29 -3.80
CA LEU A 46 0.03 1.28 -4.85
C LEU A 46 1.42 1.50 -5.44
N GLY A 47 1.59 1.05 -6.68
CA GLY A 47 2.84 1.24 -7.38
C GLY A 47 4.04 0.52 -6.75
N GLY A 48 3.80 -0.60 -6.06
CA GLY A 48 4.81 -1.38 -5.34
C GLY A 48 4.97 -1.00 -3.87
N VAL A 49 4.43 0.14 -3.41
CA VAL A 49 4.50 0.54 -1.99
C VAL A 49 3.24 0.08 -1.25
N PRO A 50 3.35 -0.66 -0.14
CA PRO A 50 2.24 -0.98 0.75
C PRO A 50 1.46 0.26 1.20
N TYR A 51 0.13 0.16 1.19
CA TYR A 51 -0.72 1.30 1.55
C TYR A 51 -0.46 1.83 2.97
N THR A 52 -0.17 0.95 3.92
CA THR A 52 0.18 1.32 5.31
C THR A 52 1.41 2.23 5.38
N ILE A 53 2.37 2.04 4.48
CA ILE A 53 3.60 2.84 4.38
C ILE A 53 3.31 4.19 3.72
N LEU A 54 2.47 4.21 2.68
CA LEU A 54 2.01 5.45 2.06
C LEU A 54 1.25 6.34 3.05
N LEU A 55 0.45 5.74 3.94
CA LEU A 55 -0.21 6.48 5.02
C LEU A 55 0.79 7.18 5.95
N LYS A 56 1.92 6.55 6.28
CA LYS A 56 2.97 7.19 7.10
C LYS A 56 3.51 8.45 6.43
N VAL A 57 3.81 8.37 5.13
CA VAL A 57 4.27 9.53 4.34
C VAL A 57 3.20 10.62 4.28
N TRP A 58 1.94 10.23 4.07
CA TRP A 58 0.82 11.18 3.97
C TRP A 58 0.49 11.88 5.30
N GLN A 59 0.63 11.17 6.42
CA GLN A 59 0.39 11.70 7.77
C GLN A 59 1.52 12.62 8.25
N ASN A 60 2.73 12.47 7.71
CA ASN A 60 3.82 13.40 7.98
C ASN A 60 3.68 14.66 7.10
N PRO A 61 3.45 15.86 7.68
CA PRO A 61 3.19 17.05 6.91
C PRO A 61 4.40 17.51 6.07
N ALA A 62 5.62 17.30 6.56
CA ALA A 62 6.85 17.63 5.82
C ALA A 62 7.03 16.67 4.64
N ALA A 63 6.91 15.36 4.85
CA ALA A 63 7.07 14.36 3.79
C ALA A 63 5.97 14.51 2.72
N ARG A 64 4.73 14.79 3.13
CA ARG A 64 3.64 15.10 2.21
C ARG A 64 3.91 16.38 1.41
N SER A 65 4.44 17.42 2.06
CA SER A 65 4.79 18.67 1.37
C SER A 65 5.89 18.44 0.34
N ALA A 66 6.97 17.75 0.71
CA ALA A 66 8.07 17.41 -0.20
C ALA A 66 7.60 16.54 -1.38
N LEU A 67 6.70 15.58 -1.13
CA LEU A 67 6.09 14.75 -2.17
C LEU A 67 5.26 15.57 -3.17
N LEU A 68 4.45 16.51 -2.70
CA LEU A 68 3.63 17.37 -3.55
C LEU A 68 4.43 18.49 -4.22
N GLY A 69 5.52 18.93 -3.58
CA GLY A 69 6.44 19.95 -4.09
C GLY A 69 7.44 19.42 -5.11
N GLY A 70 7.59 18.10 -5.25
CA GLY A 70 8.57 17.49 -6.15
C GLY A 70 10.02 17.62 -5.66
N GLU A 71 10.21 17.83 -4.35
CA GLU A 71 11.54 17.99 -3.75
C GLU A 71 12.14 16.61 -3.44
N GLU A 72 12.69 15.95 -4.48
CA GLU A 72 13.12 14.55 -4.44
C GLU A 72 14.12 14.24 -3.31
N THR A 73 15.13 15.10 -3.13
CA THR A 73 16.16 14.94 -2.09
C THR A 73 15.60 15.13 -0.68
N GLU A 74 14.75 16.14 -0.48
CA GLU A 74 14.11 16.39 0.82
C GLU A 74 13.17 15.24 1.17
N LEU A 75 12.34 14.83 0.21
CA LEU A 75 11.44 13.69 0.35
C LEU A 75 12.21 12.42 0.72
N HIS A 76 13.34 12.15 0.06
CA HIS A 76 14.17 10.99 0.36
C HIS A 76 14.68 11.02 1.81
N ASN A 77 15.26 12.13 2.25
CA ASN A 77 15.76 12.27 3.62
C ASN A 77 14.64 12.06 4.65
N LEU A 78 13.45 12.62 4.39
CA LEU A 78 12.28 12.45 5.24
C LEU A 78 11.81 10.99 5.25
N MET A 79 11.76 10.32 4.09
CA MET A 79 11.41 8.90 3.99
C MET A 79 12.41 8.01 4.75
N GLY A 80 13.71 8.31 4.66
CA GLY A 80 14.74 7.66 5.46
C GLY A 80 14.52 7.84 6.96
N SER A 81 14.23 9.07 7.40
CA SER A 81 13.95 9.37 8.81
C SER A 81 12.69 8.67 9.35
N LEU A 82 11.72 8.41 8.47
CA LEU A 82 10.48 7.70 8.77
C LEU A 82 10.61 6.18 8.72
N GLY A 83 11.78 5.64 8.34
CA GLY A 83 11.99 4.20 8.21
C GLY A 83 11.24 3.56 7.04
N ILE A 84 10.85 4.34 6.03
CA ILE A 84 10.00 3.86 4.92
C ILE A 84 10.69 2.76 4.13
N GLU A 85 11.98 2.90 3.84
CA GLU A 85 12.74 1.89 3.12
C GLU A 85 12.76 0.55 3.86
N TYR A 86 13.00 0.60 5.17
CA TYR A 86 12.98 -0.57 6.04
C TYR A 86 11.58 -1.22 6.08
N ASP A 87 10.51 -0.43 6.20
CA ASP A 87 9.15 -0.96 6.20
C ASP A 87 8.81 -1.68 4.87
N ILE A 88 9.24 -1.12 3.72
CA ILE A 88 9.03 -1.75 2.41
C ILE A 88 9.86 -3.04 2.32
N LYS A 89 11.10 -3.01 2.83
CA LYS A 89 11.98 -4.18 2.91
C LYS A 89 11.34 -5.31 3.70
N GLU A 90 10.82 -5.01 4.89
CA GLU A 90 10.15 -5.99 5.74
C GLU A 90 8.91 -6.58 5.06
N TYR A 91 8.12 -5.74 4.37
CA TYR A 91 6.94 -6.21 3.64
C TYR A 91 7.25 -7.21 2.51
N TYR A 92 8.37 -7.05 1.80
CA TYR A 92 8.77 -7.93 0.69
C TYR A 92 9.71 -9.06 1.11
N ARG A 93 10.24 -9.05 2.34
CA ARG A 93 11.22 -10.02 2.85
C ARG A 93 10.81 -11.48 2.62
N ASP A 94 9.55 -11.82 2.88
CA ASP A 94 9.06 -13.19 2.71
C ASP A 94 8.82 -13.58 1.24
N ARG A 95 8.79 -12.60 0.33
CA ARG A 95 8.52 -12.80 -1.10
C ARG A 95 9.79 -12.81 -1.96
N ILE A 96 10.83 -12.09 -1.54
CA ILE A 96 12.10 -11.97 -2.24
C ILE A 96 13.22 -12.43 -1.30
N GLN A 97 13.64 -13.69 -1.47
CA GLN A 97 14.63 -14.33 -0.60
C GLN A 97 16.07 -13.83 -0.82
N ASP A 98 16.37 -13.39 -2.04
CA ASP A 98 17.69 -12.87 -2.39
C ASP A 98 17.81 -11.41 -1.88
N PRO A 99 18.67 -11.13 -0.89
CA PRO A 99 18.75 -9.81 -0.24
C PRO A 99 19.18 -8.72 -1.23
N VAL A 100 20.00 -9.07 -2.22
CA VAL A 100 20.44 -8.12 -3.25
C VAL A 100 19.25 -7.75 -4.16
N LYS A 101 18.46 -8.74 -4.58
CA LYS A 101 17.27 -8.49 -5.40
C LYS A 101 16.21 -7.74 -4.61
N LEU A 102 16.06 -8.03 -3.33
CA LEU A 102 15.15 -7.31 -2.45
C LEU A 102 15.56 -5.83 -2.35
N ASP A 103 16.84 -5.56 -2.07
CA ASP A 103 17.36 -4.20 -1.97
C ASP A 103 17.20 -3.42 -3.28
N GLN A 104 17.56 -4.04 -4.41
CA GLN A 104 17.39 -3.46 -5.74
C GLN A 104 15.91 -3.22 -6.06
N HIS A 105 15.01 -4.12 -5.66
CA HIS A 105 13.57 -3.97 -5.88
C HIS A 105 13.01 -2.76 -5.11
N ILE A 106 13.40 -2.58 -3.85
CA ILE A 106 12.95 -1.45 -3.03
C ILE A 106 13.47 -0.14 -3.61
N HIS A 107 14.77 -0.09 -3.95
CA HIS A 107 15.36 1.09 -4.56
C HIS A 107 14.72 1.43 -5.91
N GLN A 108 14.35 0.42 -6.71
CA GLN A 108 13.61 0.63 -7.95
C GLN A 108 12.22 1.21 -7.69
N ILE A 109 11.48 0.70 -6.68
CA ILE A 109 10.19 1.26 -6.28
C ILE A 109 10.34 2.73 -5.89
N LEU A 110 11.36 3.07 -5.08
CA LEU A 110 11.61 4.44 -4.67
C LEU A 110 11.94 5.33 -5.88
N PHE A 111 12.85 4.90 -6.75
CA PHE A 111 13.19 5.62 -7.97
C PHE A 111 11.98 5.87 -8.88
N ASP A 112 11.17 4.85 -9.13
CA ASP A 112 9.98 4.96 -9.99
C ASP A 112 8.93 5.94 -9.44
N ARG A 113 8.96 6.23 -8.13
CA ARG A 113 7.96 7.06 -7.44
C ARG A 113 8.46 8.45 -7.11
N THR A 114 9.74 8.59 -6.80
CA THR A 114 10.31 9.83 -6.27
C THR A 114 11.46 10.36 -7.13
N GLY A 115 11.91 9.63 -8.16
CA GLY A 115 13.08 10.00 -8.94
C GLY A 115 14.42 9.73 -8.23
N TYR A 116 14.38 9.37 -6.94
CA TYR A 116 15.58 9.18 -6.13
C TYR A 116 16.41 7.96 -6.56
N VAL A 117 17.71 8.17 -6.69
CA VAL A 117 18.69 7.11 -6.98
C VAL A 117 19.53 6.87 -5.74
N GLY A 118 19.45 5.66 -5.19
CA GLY A 118 20.26 5.27 -4.02
C GLY A 118 21.76 5.40 -4.27
N GLU A 119 22.52 5.72 -3.22
CA GLU A 119 23.95 6.00 -3.31
C GLU A 119 24.76 4.89 -3.98
N ASN A 120 24.36 3.63 -3.76
CA ASN A 120 25.00 2.44 -4.30
C ASN A 120 24.54 2.09 -5.74
N TYR A 121 23.58 2.83 -6.30
CA TYR A 121 22.91 2.49 -7.56
C TYR A 121 23.14 3.56 -8.64
N THR A 122 23.22 3.13 -9.89
CA THR A 122 23.23 3.99 -11.07
C THR A 122 22.06 3.63 -11.99
N VAL A 123 21.55 4.62 -12.70
CA VAL A 123 20.43 4.44 -13.63
C VAL A 123 20.99 3.97 -14.97
N ARG A 124 20.58 2.78 -15.43
CA ARG A 124 20.78 2.33 -16.81
C ARG A 124 19.42 2.24 -17.50
N GLY A 125 19.07 3.28 -18.27
CA GLY A 125 17.75 3.41 -18.87
C GLY A 125 16.68 3.71 -17.83
N ARG A 126 15.78 2.75 -17.56
CA ARG A 126 14.75 2.84 -16.50
C ARG A 126 15.01 1.89 -15.33
N THR A 127 16.19 1.27 -15.27
CA THR A 127 16.50 0.26 -14.27
C THR A 127 17.71 0.69 -13.45
N LEU A 128 17.60 0.54 -12.12
CA LEU A 128 18.72 0.72 -11.22
C LEU A 128 19.64 -0.49 -11.24
N VAL A 129 20.93 -0.24 -11.37
CA VAL A 129 22.00 -1.24 -11.35
C VAL A 129 23.03 -0.83 -10.32
N LEU A 130 23.56 -1.77 -9.55
CA LEU A 130 24.62 -1.48 -8.58
C LEU A 130 25.86 -0.87 -9.27
N LYS A 131 26.40 0.18 -8.68
CA LYS A 131 27.63 0.85 -9.15
C LYS A 131 28.84 -0.06 -9.03
N ASP A 132 28.90 -0.82 -7.94
CA ASP A 132 30.05 -1.63 -7.58
C ASP A 132 29.62 -3.07 -7.28
N PRO A 133 30.14 -4.08 -8.01
CA PRO A 133 29.89 -5.48 -7.72
C PRO A 133 30.37 -5.92 -6.33
N SER A 134 31.37 -5.26 -5.73
CA SER A 134 31.85 -5.61 -4.39
C SER A 134 30.82 -5.31 -3.29
N LYS A 135 29.93 -4.34 -3.53
CA LYS A 135 28.77 -4.06 -2.66
C LYS A 135 27.73 -5.19 -2.65
N LEU A 136 27.74 -6.08 -3.65
CA LEU A 136 26.90 -7.29 -3.64
C LEU A 136 27.23 -8.21 -2.47
N GLU A 137 28.48 -8.27 -2.06
CA GLU A 137 28.93 -9.15 -0.99
C GLU A 137 28.59 -8.56 0.39
N GLU A 138 28.68 -7.23 0.52
CA GLU A 138 28.23 -6.48 1.70
C GLU A 138 26.71 -6.60 1.91
N LEU A 139 25.92 -6.39 0.85
CA LEU A 139 24.45 -6.56 0.89
C LEU A 139 24.02 -8.00 1.17
N ARG A 140 24.79 -8.99 0.68
CA ARG A 140 24.52 -10.41 0.97
C ARG A 140 24.83 -10.78 2.42
N ASN A 141 25.84 -10.14 3.01
CA ASN A 141 26.26 -10.39 4.38
C ASN A 141 25.49 -9.55 5.42
N CYS A 142 24.74 -8.53 4.98
CA CYS A 142 23.94 -7.68 5.86
C CYS A 142 22.44 -7.77 5.51
N PRO A 143 21.69 -8.74 6.06
CA PRO A 143 20.26 -8.94 5.77
C PRO A 143 19.34 -7.82 6.31
N ASN A 144 19.90 -6.86 7.06
CA ASN A 144 19.22 -5.70 7.63
C ASN A 144 19.80 -4.36 7.14
N CYS A 145 20.80 -4.40 6.26
CA CYS A 145 21.16 -3.28 5.41
C CYS A 145 20.20 -3.33 4.21
#